data_AF-A0A2N2HHN9-F1
#
_entry.id   AF-A0A2N2HHN9-F1
#
_cell.length_a   1.000
_cell.length_b   1.000
_cell.length_c   1.000
_cell.angle_alpha   90.00
_cell.angle_beta   90.00
_cell.angle_gamma   90.00
#
_symmetry.space_group_name_H-M   'P 1'
#
loop_
_entity.id
_entity.type
_entity.pdbx_description
1 polymer ?
#
loop_
_entity_poly.entity_id
_entity_poly.type
_entity_poly.pdbx_seq_one_letter_code
_entity_poly.pdbx_strand_id
1 'polypeptide(L)'
;MRANRLTRVAVLLFAFCTPIGCAPKTPPTAPVPGSTQSAEDAPPVFALASEVSADDVKNAVSSRITKVTVYSDRALVTREASVPLTKDAVVHRFHHLPGWVDDGSVRASTSTGRIVDVNVERRFLARSTDAGFRKVEQQHKDLEQRLQALDDELAILEAQKAHIESIEMFSLDKLSTDAVMRDIKVSSYGEVVDFVSGSLRATAAARRRTVAERERLAPEVEASKRNLEELRRLTTLEETSVLVTLQGSADGTANVTLTYATPGATWEPMHELRAESAKPSTAELTSFAVVTQTTGEDWNRAELSFSTQSASDPDRIPELEMLALGQTEEATRSVTKRETSFHRAQQAYTEQNMHWNRMNQAPS
;
A
#
# COMPACT_ATOMS: atom_id res chain seq x y z
N MET A 1 -43.16 28.60 23.54
CA MET A 1 -42.32 29.81 23.74
C MET A 1 -40.94 29.54 23.16
N ARG A 2 -40.41 30.53 22.39
CA ARG A 2 -39.06 30.62 21.77
C ARG A 2 -38.82 29.65 20.59
N ALA A 3 -38.88 30.05 19.32
CA ALA A 3 -38.20 31.14 18.58
C ALA A 3 -36.68 30.97 18.51
N ASN A 4 -36.18 30.54 17.34
CA ASN A 4 -34.87 30.92 16.85
C ASN A 4 -34.86 30.86 15.31
N ARG A 5 -34.86 32.03 14.67
CA ARG A 5 -34.62 32.21 13.22
C ARG A 5 -33.18 32.66 13.06
N LEU A 6 -32.39 31.91 12.29
CA LEU A 6 -31.03 32.26 11.92
C LEU A 6 -31.00 33.00 10.58
N THR A 7 -30.15 34.02 10.56
CA THR A 7 -29.96 35.05 9.56
C THR A 7 -29.04 34.59 8.42
N ARG A 8 -29.26 35.17 7.25
CA ARG A 8 -28.56 35.02 5.96
C ARG A 8 -27.04 35.22 6.03
N VAL A 9 -26.30 34.50 5.19
CA VAL A 9 -25.05 34.98 4.54
C VAL A 9 -25.14 34.68 3.04
N ALA A 10 -24.94 35.73 2.24
CA ALA A 10 -24.94 35.72 0.79
C ALA A 10 -23.52 35.48 0.26
N VAL A 11 -23.40 34.69 -0.80
CA VAL A 11 -22.15 34.56 -1.59
C VAL A 11 -22.46 35.04 -3.00
N LEU A 12 -21.84 36.17 -3.38
CA LEU A 12 -21.80 36.68 -4.74
C LEU A 12 -20.80 35.86 -5.56
N LEU A 13 -21.23 35.34 -6.71
CA LEU A 13 -20.39 34.79 -7.77
C LEU A 13 -20.38 35.79 -8.93
N PHE A 14 -19.22 36.40 -9.17
CA PHE A 14 -18.96 37.22 -10.35
C PHE A 14 -18.43 36.34 -11.49
N ALA A 15 -19.08 36.44 -12.64
CA ALA A 15 -18.65 35.90 -13.93
C ALA A 15 -17.94 37.00 -14.75
N PHE A 16 -16.79 36.71 -15.37
CA PHE A 16 -16.26 37.37 -16.58
C PHE A 16 -15.22 36.41 -17.19
N CYS A 17 -15.43 35.85 -18.39
CA CYS A 17 -15.29 36.42 -19.75
C CYS A 17 -13.85 36.26 -20.30
N THR A 18 -13.74 35.52 -21.40
CA THR A 18 -12.56 35.33 -22.27
C THR A 18 -12.28 36.59 -23.09
N PRO A 19 -11.06 36.72 -23.64
CA PRO A 19 -11.00 36.85 -25.10
C PRO A 19 -9.79 36.17 -25.79
N ILE A 20 -10.00 36.09 -27.11
CA ILE A 20 -9.22 35.58 -28.23
C ILE A 20 -7.95 36.40 -28.53
N GLY A 21 -6.97 35.75 -29.18
CA GLY A 21 -5.88 36.39 -29.98
C GLY A 21 -4.50 35.88 -29.56
N CYS A 22 -3.46 35.77 -30.39
CA CYS A 22 -3.25 35.91 -31.83
C CYS A 22 -1.82 35.38 -32.05
N ALA A 23 -1.57 34.57 -33.07
CA ALA A 23 -0.22 34.13 -33.46
C ALA A 23 0.52 35.23 -34.24
N PRO A 24 1.87 35.28 -34.19
CA PRO A 24 2.64 35.89 -35.26
C PRO A 24 3.43 34.86 -36.09
N LYS A 25 3.27 35.02 -37.41
CA LYS A 25 4.01 34.43 -38.54
C LYS A 25 5.52 34.63 -38.44
N THR A 26 6.28 33.61 -38.86
CA THR A 26 7.68 33.73 -39.29
C THR A 26 7.75 33.43 -40.80
N PRO A 27 8.54 34.18 -41.60
CA PRO A 27 8.59 34.01 -43.05
C PRO A 27 9.52 32.87 -43.50
N PRO A 28 9.36 32.34 -44.73
CA PRO A 28 10.17 31.25 -45.24
C PRO A 28 11.37 31.75 -46.06
N THR A 29 12.53 31.13 -45.87
CA THR A 29 13.67 31.20 -46.80
C THR A 29 13.95 29.80 -47.33
N ALA A 30 13.92 29.66 -48.66
CA ALA A 30 14.28 28.47 -49.43
C ALA A 30 15.62 28.75 -50.19
N PRO A 31 16.21 27.80 -50.94
CA PRO A 31 17.17 26.81 -50.43
C PRO A 31 18.48 26.69 -51.27
N VAL A 32 19.26 25.61 -51.00
CA VAL A 32 20.20 24.85 -51.90
C VAL A 32 21.69 25.30 -51.89
N PRO A 33 22.70 24.44 -52.16
CA PRO A 33 23.02 23.06 -51.70
C PRO A 33 24.48 22.89 -51.19
N GLY A 34 24.80 21.73 -50.62
CA GLY A 34 26.19 21.30 -50.42
C GLY A 34 26.29 19.84 -49.98
N SER A 35 26.50 18.96 -50.95
CA SER A 35 26.64 17.50 -50.86
C SER A 35 27.85 17.03 -50.07
N THR A 36 27.75 15.83 -49.45
CA THR A 36 28.67 14.66 -49.49
C THR A 36 28.36 13.78 -48.25
N GLN A 37 27.52 12.74 -48.39
CA GLN A 37 27.88 11.32 -48.55
C GLN A 37 28.62 10.67 -47.34
N SER A 38 27.91 9.74 -46.67
CA SER A 38 28.24 8.31 -46.54
C SER A 38 28.19 7.73 -45.11
N ALA A 39 27.48 6.58 -45.03
CA ALA A 39 27.67 5.44 -44.11
C ALA A 39 27.35 5.68 -42.62
N GLU A 40 26.63 4.84 -41.87
CA GLU A 40 26.07 3.51 -42.04
C GLU A 40 25.10 3.32 -40.85
N ASP A 41 23.87 2.86 -41.12
CA ASP A 41 22.80 2.70 -40.13
C ASP A 41 23.10 1.50 -39.22
N ALA A 42 23.34 1.75 -37.94
CA ALA A 42 23.39 0.74 -36.89
C ALA A 42 21.94 0.44 -36.41
N PRO A 43 21.60 -0.81 -36.05
CA PRO A 43 20.22 -1.18 -35.76
C PRO A 43 19.72 -0.49 -34.49
N PRO A 44 18.42 -0.15 -34.38
CA PRO A 44 17.90 0.49 -33.19
C PRO A 44 17.94 -0.52 -32.04
N VAL A 45 18.70 -0.14 -31.01
CA VAL A 45 18.69 -0.73 -29.68
C VAL A 45 17.24 -0.84 -29.23
N PHE A 46 16.81 -2.07 -28.89
CA PHE A 46 15.53 -2.37 -28.28
C PHE A 46 15.34 -1.50 -27.02
N ALA A 47 14.65 -0.37 -27.18
CA ALA A 47 13.99 0.30 -26.08
C ALA A 47 12.82 -0.59 -25.68
N LEU A 48 13.03 -1.44 -24.67
CA LEU A 48 11.96 -2.09 -23.91
C LEU A 48 11.19 -1.00 -23.17
N ALA A 49 10.37 -0.26 -23.91
CA ALA A 49 9.26 0.48 -23.35
C ALA A 49 8.34 -0.57 -22.73
N SER A 50 8.09 -0.40 -21.43
CA SER A 50 7.07 -1.12 -20.69
C SER A 50 5.71 -0.80 -21.32
N GLU A 51 5.34 -1.58 -22.32
CA GLU A 51 3.94 -1.74 -22.70
C GLU A 51 3.29 -2.53 -21.56
N VAL A 52 2.78 -1.79 -20.59
CA VAL A 52 1.66 -2.30 -19.80
C VAL A 52 0.56 -2.59 -20.81
N SER A 53 0.36 -3.87 -21.11
CA SER A 53 -0.58 -4.35 -22.14
C SER A 53 -1.90 -3.59 -22.08
N ALA A 54 -2.20 -2.86 -23.15
CA ALA A 54 -3.41 -2.03 -23.31
C ALA A 54 -4.73 -2.84 -23.34
N ASP A 55 -4.68 -4.15 -23.13
CA ASP A 55 -5.86 -5.02 -23.01
C ASP A 55 -6.36 -5.18 -21.56
N ASP A 56 -5.55 -4.82 -20.54
CA ASP A 56 -5.94 -4.96 -19.12
C ASP A 56 -7.11 -4.04 -18.72
N VAL A 57 -7.30 -2.92 -19.44
CA VAL A 57 -8.29 -1.88 -19.10
C VAL A 57 -9.59 -2.03 -19.88
N LYS A 58 -9.59 -2.71 -21.04
CA LYS A 58 -10.70 -2.61 -22.00
C LYS A 58 -12.04 -3.12 -21.51
N ASN A 59 -12.08 -3.94 -20.45
CA ASN A 59 -13.31 -4.45 -19.84
C ASN A 59 -13.22 -4.51 -18.30
N ALA A 60 -12.34 -3.72 -17.69
CA ALA A 60 -12.15 -3.71 -16.25
C ALA A 60 -13.39 -3.15 -15.54
N VAL A 61 -13.90 -3.89 -14.56
CA VAL A 61 -15.08 -3.51 -13.79
C VAL A 61 -14.68 -3.12 -12.38
N SER A 62 -15.12 -1.94 -11.95
CA SER A 62 -15.01 -1.51 -10.55
C SER A 62 -16.04 -2.25 -9.72
N SER A 63 -15.58 -3.05 -8.75
CA SER A 63 -16.43 -3.79 -7.82
C SER A 63 -16.16 -3.36 -6.38
N ARG A 64 -17.13 -3.61 -5.49
CA ARG A 64 -17.01 -3.34 -4.06
C ARG A 64 -17.41 -4.56 -3.25
N ILE A 65 -16.64 -4.89 -2.21
CA ILE A 65 -17.00 -5.91 -1.23
C ILE A 65 -18.21 -5.42 -0.42
N THR A 66 -19.31 -6.16 -0.49
CA THR A 66 -20.56 -5.84 0.23
C THR A 66 -20.74 -6.71 1.45
N LYS A 67 -20.33 -7.99 1.40
CA LYS A 67 -20.49 -8.95 2.49
C LYS A 67 -19.28 -9.87 2.59
N VAL A 68 -18.89 -10.18 3.83
CA VAL A 68 -17.87 -11.18 4.14
C VAL A 68 -18.38 -12.12 5.22
N THR A 69 -18.28 -13.42 4.98
CA THR A 69 -18.49 -14.44 6.00
C THR A 69 -17.15 -15.04 6.38
N VAL A 70 -16.70 -14.79 7.61
CA VAL A 70 -15.42 -15.31 8.12
C VAL A 70 -15.68 -16.65 8.78
N TYR A 71 -14.93 -17.66 8.33
CA TYR A 71 -14.88 -19.00 8.90
C TYR A 71 -13.58 -19.15 9.72
N SER A 72 -13.36 -20.31 10.32
CA SER A 72 -12.15 -20.59 11.09
C SER A 72 -10.87 -20.60 10.23
N ASP A 73 -10.96 -21.04 8.96
CA ASP A 73 -9.82 -21.25 8.06
C ASP A 73 -9.80 -20.33 6.82
N ARG A 74 -10.91 -19.65 6.50
CA ARG A 74 -11.07 -18.85 5.28
C ARG A 74 -12.13 -17.77 5.45
N ALA A 75 -12.20 -16.85 4.48
CA ALA A 75 -13.33 -15.96 4.32
C ALA A 75 -14.05 -16.22 2.99
N LEU A 76 -15.38 -16.19 3.03
CA LEU A 76 -16.24 -16.13 1.86
C LEU A 76 -16.55 -14.67 1.59
N VAL A 77 -15.98 -14.12 0.53
CA VAL A 77 -16.10 -12.72 0.14
C VAL A 77 -17.14 -12.59 -0.95
N THR A 78 -18.04 -11.63 -0.80
CA THR A 78 -19.04 -11.27 -1.80
C THR A 78 -18.82 -9.82 -2.22
N ARG A 79 -18.65 -9.61 -3.52
CA ARG A 79 -18.50 -8.30 -4.13
C ARG A 79 -19.52 -8.09 -5.24
N GLU A 80 -19.93 -6.84 -5.38
CA GLU A 80 -20.94 -6.42 -6.33
C GLU A 80 -20.38 -5.37 -7.28
N ALA A 81 -20.83 -5.43 -8.52
CA ALA A 81 -20.55 -4.42 -9.53
C ALA A 81 -21.76 -4.20 -10.44
N SER A 82 -21.94 -2.95 -10.88
CA SER A 82 -22.93 -2.60 -11.89
C SER A 82 -22.25 -2.54 -13.25
N VAL A 83 -22.75 -3.32 -14.21
CA VAL A 83 -22.15 -3.45 -15.54
C VAL A 83 -23.17 -3.20 -16.64
N PRO A 84 -22.76 -2.62 -17.79
CA PRO A 84 -23.64 -2.49 -18.94
C PRO A 84 -23.96 -3.88 -19.49
N LEU A 85 -25.22 -4.09 -19.83
CA LEU A 85 -25.72 -5.33 -20.43
C LEU A 85 -26.09 -5.03 -21.88
N THR A 86 -25.65 -5.89 -22.80
CA THR A 86 -25.95 -5.79 -24.24
C THR A 86 -26.56 -7.09 -24.74
N LYS A 87 -27.19 -7.06 -25.93
CA LYS A 87 -27.67 -8.28 -26.60
C LYS A 87 -26.53 -9.24 -27.00
N ASP A 88 -25.36 -8.69 -27.30
CA ASP A 88 -24.16 -9.47 -27.57
C ASP A 88 -23.48 -9.88 -26.26
N ALA A 89 -22.77 -11.01 -26.30
CA ALA A 89 -22.01 -11.51 -25.16
C ALA A 89 -20.78 -10.64 -24.93
N VAL A 90 -20.70 -9.98 -23.77
CA VAL A 90 -19.60 -9.10 -23.38
C VAL A 90 -18.90 -9.65 -22.15
N VAL A 91 -17.56 -9.64 -22.19
CA VAL A 91 -16.73 -10.08 -21.09
C VAL A 91 -16.52 -8.92 -20.13
N HIS A 92 -16.76 -9.15 -18.84
CA HIS A 92 -16.51 -8.21 -17.76
C HIS A 92 -15.42 -8.73 -16.83
N ARG A 93 -14.34 -7.96 -16.65
CA ARG A 93 -13.16 -8.37 -15.87
C ARG A 93 -13.20 -7.79 -14.46
N PHE A 94 -13.40 -8.66 -13.47
CA PHE A 94 -13.18 -8.37 -12.07
C PHE A 94 -11.69 -8.59 -11.78
N HIS A 95 -10.99 -7.51 -11.46
CA HIS A 95 -9.54 -7.47 -11.26
C HIS A 95 -9.23 -7.13 -9.80
N HIS A 96 -7.97 -7.26 -9.39
CA HIS A 96 -7.54 -7.06 -7.99
C HIS A 96 -8.16 -8.05 -7.00
N LEU A 97 -8.34 -9.32 -7.39
CA LEU A 97 -8.63 -10.38 -6.42
C LEU A 97 -7.29 -10.96 -5.91
N PRO A 98 -7.24 -11.44 -4.66
CA PRO A 98 -6.04 -12.06 -4.11
C PRO A 98 -5.57 -13.27 -4.95
N GLY A 99 -4.26 -13.49 -5.06
CA GLY A 99 -3.70 -14.63 -5.80
C GLY A 99 -4.08 -16.01 -5.24
N TRP A 100 -4.48 -16.08 -3.97
CA TRP A 100 -4.88 -17.31 -3.28
C TRP A 100 -6.38 -17.57 -3.26
N VAL A 101 -7.17 -16.87 -4.08
CA VAL A 101 -8.59 -17.21 -4.26
C VAL A 101 -8.70 -18.70 -4.63
N ASP A 102 -9.66 -19.40 -4.03
CA ASP A 102 -9.97 -20.78 -4.39
C ASP A 102 -10.77 -20.76 -5.69
N ASP A 103 -10.14 -21.12 -6.81
CA ASP A 103 -10.73 -21.08 -8.15
C ASP A 103 -12.04 -21.89 -8.22
N GLY A 104 -12.13 -23.01 -7.48
CA GLY A 104 -13.32 -23.87 -7.45
C GLY A 104 -14.49 -23.29 -6.64
N SER A 105 -14.23 -22.24 -5.85
CA SER A 105 -15.25 -21.58 -5.03
C SER A 105 -15.93 -20.41 -5.73
N VAL A 106 -15.40 -19.97 -6.88
CA VAL A 106 -15.88 -18.79 -7.60
C VAL A 106 -17.29 -19.01 -8.14
N ARG A 107 -18.21 -18.14 -7.76
CA ARG A 107 -19.61 -18.13 -8.21
C ARG A 107 -19.99 -16.74 -8.63
N ALA A 108 -20.57 -16.61 -9.81
CA ALA A 108 -21.15 -15.36 -10.29
C ALA A 108 -22.68 -15.50 -10.38
N SER A 109 -23.39 -14.45 -10.02
CA SER A 109 -24.82 -14.30 -10.27
C SER A 109 -25.10 -12.91 -10.84
N THR A 110 -26.22 -12.77 -11.55
CA THR A 110 -26.64 -11.50 -12.15
C THR A 110 -28.09 -11.22 -11.83
N SER A 111 -28.43 -9.94 -11.61
CA SER A 111 -29.82 -9.50 -11.42
C SER A 111 -30.67 -9.68 -12.68
N THR A 112 -30.07 -9.51 -13.85
CA THR A 112 -30.73 -9.49 -15.16
C THR A 112 -29.80 -10.04 -16.25
N GLY A 113 -30.37 -10.56 -17.33
CA GLY A 113 -29.60 -11.26 -18.38
C GLY A 113 -29.20 -12.68 -17.97
N ARG A 114 -28.24 -13.25 -18.69
CA ARG A 114 -27.68 -14.58 -18.42
C ARG A 114 -26.15 -14.52 -18.39
N ILE A 115 -25.57 -15.34 -17.54
CA ILE A 115 -24.13 -15.60 -17.52
C ILE A 115 -23.85 -16.70 -18.54
N VAL A 116 -23.01 -16.39 -19.53
CA VAL A 116 -22.60 -17.32 -20.59
C VAL A 116 -21.40 -18.14 -20.13
N ASP A 117 -20.45 -17.49 -19.47
CA ASP A 117 -19.19 -18.11 -19.04
C ASP A 117 -18.61 -17.38 -17.83
N VAL A 118 -17.85 -18.12 -17.01
CA VAL A 118 -17.07 -17.59 -15.89
C VAL A 118 -15.68 -18.22 -15.95
N ASN A 119 -14.67 -17.42 -16.22
CA ASN A 119 -13.28 -17.87 -16.30
C ASN A 119 -12.42 -17.19 -15.24
N VAL A 120 -11.49 -17.95 -14.65
CA VAL A 120 -10.57 -17.45 -13.61
C VAL A 120 -9.16 -17.44 -14.21
N GLU A 121 -8.54 -16.27 -14.22
CA GLU A 121 -7.18 -16.06 -14.71
C GLU A 121 -6.26 -15.66 -13.56
N ARG A 122 -5.12 -16.33 -13.43
CA ARG A 122 -4.06 -15.96 -12.48
C ARG A 122 -2.90 -15.32 -13.23
N ARG A 123 -2.37 -14.22 -12.68
CA ARG A 123 -1.21 -13.52 -13.22
C ARG A 123 -0.20 -13.21 -12.13
N PHE A 124 1.07 -13.23 -12.51
CA PHE A 124 2.15 -12.74 -11.66
C PHE A 124 2.34 -11.25 -11.87
N LEU A 125 2.39 -10.49 -10.77
CA LEU A 125 2.59 -9.06 -10.77
C LEU A 125 4.07 -8.71 -10.59
N ALA A 126 4.52 -7.60 -11.18
CA ALA A 126 5.83 -7.03 -10.85
C ALA A 126 5.81 -6.26 -9.51
N ARG A 127 4.63 -5.79 -9.08
CA ARG A 127 4.42 -5.02 -7.85
C ARG A 127 3.02 -5.31 -7.30
N SER A 128 2.88 -5.34 -5.98
CA SER A 128 1.57 -5.44 -5.32
C SER A 128 0.64 -4.29 -5.72
N THR A 129 -0.63 -4.63 -5.96
CA THR A 129 -1.70 -3.68 -6.24
C THR A 129 -2.48 -3.24 -5.00
N ASP A 130 -2.20 -3.85 -3.84
CA ASP A 130 -2.81 -3.50 -2.56
C ASP A 130 -2.61 -2.01 -2.23
N ALA A 131 -3.71 -1.35 -1.89
CA ALA A 131 -3.71 0.05 -1.49
C ALA A 131 -2.96 0.27 -0.16
N GLY A 132 -3.03 -0.69 0.76
CA GLY A 132 -2.29 -0.67 2.03
C GLY A 132 -0.79 -0.71 1.80
N PHE A 133 -0.34 -1.70 1.02
CA PHE A 133 1.06 -1.82 0.58
C PHE A 133 1.57 -0.54 -0.10
N ARG A 134 0.84 -0.02 -1.09
CA ARG A 134 1.23 1.20 -1.82
C ARG A 134 1.37 2.42 -0.91
N LYS A 135 0.50 2.54 0.10
CA LYS A 135 0.58 3.63 1.08
C LYS A 135 1.87 3.52 1.91
N VAL A 136 2.21 2.33 2.38
CA VAL A 136 3.44 2.11 3.17
C VAL A 136 4.68 2.33 2.30
N GLU A 137 4.67 1.85 1.05
CA GLU A 137 5.75 2.09 0.09
C GLU A 137 5.97 3.59 -0.16
N GLN A 138 4.88 4.35 -0.36
CA GLN A 138 4.98 5.80 -0.56
C GLN A 138 5.49 6.52 0.69
N GLN A 139 5.02 6.14 1.88
CA GLN A 139 5.51 6.70 3.14
C GLN A 139 7.00 6.45 3.34
N HIS A 140 7.47 5.24 3.04
CA HIS A 140 8.90 4.92 3.09
C HIS A 140 9.71 5.81 2.13
N LYS A 141 9.23 5.94 0.89
CA LYS A 141 9.87 6.78 -0.13
C LYS A 141 9.94 8.25 0.28
N ASP A 142 8.88 8.79 0.87
CA ASP A 142 8.86 10.17 1.35
C ASP A 142 9.87 10.41 2.48
N LEU A 143 10.03 9.44 3.39
CA LEU A 143 11.03 9.50 4.46
C LEU A 143 12.46 9.38 3.91
N GLU A 144 12.68 8.46 2.97
CA GLU A 144 13.97 8.28 2.29
C GLU A 144 14.39 9.54 1.53
N GLN A 145 13.46 10.19 0.82
CA GLN A 145 13.72 11.46 0.13
C GLN A 145 14.10 12.58 1.10
N ARG A 146 13.48 12.65 2.28
CA ARG A 146 13.86 13.63 3.31
C ARG A 146 15.24 13.35 3.88
N LEU A 147 15.59 12.08 4.11
CA LEU A 147 16.92 11.71 4.57
C LEU A 147 17.98 12.06 3.53
N GLN A 148 17.71 11.76 2.25
CA GLN A 148 18.60 12.13 1.14
C GLN A 148 18.78 13.65 1.04
N ALA A 149 17.72 14.45 1.21
CA ALA A 149 17.83 15.89 1.19
C ALA A 149 18.72 16.44 2.33
N LEU A 150 18.68 15.82 3.52
CA LEU A 150 19.58 16.16 4.62
C LEU A 150 21.03 15.75 4.32
N ASP A 151 21.25 14.61 3.68
CA ASP A 151 22.58 14.17 3.23
C ASP A 151 23.17 15.11 2.17
N ASP A 152 22.35 15.56 1.22
CA ASP A 152 22.74 16.56 0.22
C ASP A 152 23.07 17.92 0.88
N GLU A 153 22.28 18.35 1.87
CA GLU A 153 22.57 19.57 2.64
C GLU A 153 23.89 19.47 3.42
N LEU A 154 24.17 18.32 4.04
CA LEU A 154 25.46 18.09 4.70
C LEU A 154 26.62 18.16 3.72
N ALA A 155 26.49 17.58 2.52
CA ALA A 155 27.51 17.66 1.49
C ALA A 155 27.76 19.12 1.04
N ILE A 156 26.71 19.92 0.89
CA ILE A 156 26.80 21.35 0.58
C ILE A 156 27.53 22.10 1.70
N LEU A 157 27.18 21.84 2.97
CA LEU A 157 27.81 22.50 4.12
C LEU A 157 29.30 22.14 4.27
N GLU A 158 29.68 20.90 3.97
CA GLU A 158 31.10 20.50 3.93
C GLU A 158 31.86 21.17 2.79
N ALA A 159 31.26 21.26 1.60
CA ALA A 159 31.86 22.00 0.49
C ALA A 159 32.02 23.49 0.80
N GLN A 160 31.02 24.10 1.45
CA GLN A 160 31.07 25.49 1.90
C GLN A 160 32.19 25.71 2.92
N LYS A 161 32.33 24.81 3.89
CA LYS A 161 33.43 24.85 4.87
C LYS A 161 34.80 24.80 4.17
N ALA A 162 35.01 23.83 3.27
CA ALA A 162 36.26 23.68 2.53
C ALA A 162 36.57 24.92 1.68
N HIS A 163 35.54 25.55 1.10
CA HIS A 163 35.71 26.81 0.37
C HIS A 163 36.15 27.96 1.29
N ILE A 164 35.53 28.11 2.46
CA ILE A 164 35.93 29.14 3.43
C ILE A 164 37.38 28.93 3.91
N GLU A 165 37.78 27.68 4.19
CA GLU A 165 39.16 27.33 4.57
C GLU A 165 40.17 27.66 3.46
N SER A 166 39.78 27.52 2.18
CA SER A 166 40.63 27.92 1.06
C SER A 166 40.86 29.44 0.98
N ILE A 167 39.85 30.25 1.36
CA ILE A 167 39.95 31.71 1.44
C ILE A 167 40.90 32.11 2.58
N GLU A 168 40.84 31.41 3.71
CA GLU A 168 41.77 31.60 4.83
C GLU A 168 43.22 31.34 4.37
N MET A 169 43.50 30.20 3.74
CA MET A 169 44.84 29.86 3.25
C MET A 169 45.35 30.86 2.20
N PHE A 170 44.51 31.26 1.24
CA PHE A 170 44.90 32.24 0.22
C PHE A 170 45.18 33.61 0.82
N SER A 171 44.42 34.01 1.85
CA SER A 171 44.63 35.27 2.56
C SER A 171 45.97 35.25 3.31
N LEU A 172 46.32 34.15 3.97
CA LEU A 172 47.62 33.98 4.65
C LEU A 172 48.81 34.02 3.68
N ASP A 173 48.69 33.39 2.51
CA ASP A 173 49.74 33.35 1.49
C ASP A 173 49.97 34.73 0.85
N LYS A 174 48.88 35.42 0.49
CA LYS A 174 48.89 36.82 0.01
C LYS A 174 49.48 37.77 1.05
N LEU A 175 49.17 37.60 2.33
CA LEU A 175 49.74 38.42 3.41
C LEU A 175 51.26 38.29 3.49
N SER A 176 51.80 37.08 3.35
CA SER A 176 53.25 36.89 3.35
C SER A 176 53.95 37.61 2.19
N THR A 177 53.28 37.69 1.03
CA THR A 177 53.81 38.32 -0.19
C THR A 177 53.59 39.84 -0.21
N ASP A 178 52.40 40.31 0.18
CA ASP A 178 52.04 41.73 0.16
C ASP A 178 52.60 42.49 1.36
N ALA A 179 52.82 41.86 2.53
CA ALA A 179 53.50 42.51 3.66
C ALA A 179 54.97 42.87 3.35
N VAL A 180 55.56 42.25 2.32
CA VAL A 180 56.89 42.57 1.81
C VAL A 180 56.86 43.72 0.78
N MET A 181 55.70 43.97 0.14
CA MET A 181 55.56 44.88 -1.02
C MET A 181 54.66 46.10 -0.79
N ARG A 182 53.75 46.11 0.19
CA ARG A 182 52.74 47.18 0.42
C ARG A 182 52.40 47.37 1.90
N ASP A 183 52.02 48.61 2.24
CA ASP A 183 51.54 49.02 3.57
C ASP A 183 50.07 48.54 3.77
N ILE A 184 49.89 47.36 4.37
CA ILE A 184 48.57 46.76 4.58
C ILE A 184 47.87 47.47 5.74
N LYS A 185 46.67 48.01 5.48
CA LYS A 185 45.82 48.57 6.56
C LYS A 185 45.26 47.43 7.42
N VAL A 186 45.60 47.43 8.71
CA VAL A 186 45.14 46.45 9.71
C VAL A 186 43.61 46.32 9.76
N SER A 187 42.86 47.38 9.44
CA SER A 187 41.39 47.39 9.46
C SER A 187 40.76 46.44 8.42
N SER A 188 41.26 46.39 7.19
CA SER A 188 40.72 45.50 6.15
C SER A 188 41.00 44.02 6.43
N TYR A 189 42.02 43.74 7.24
CA TYR A 189 42.34 42.38 7.65
C TYR A 189 41.39 41.87 8.75
N GLY A 190 41.04 42.73 9.71
CA GLY A 190 40.02 42.41 10.72
C GLY A 190 38.69 41.98 10.08
N GLU A 191 38.27 42.67 9.01
CA GLU A 191 37.05 42.35 8.27
C GLU A 191 37.08 40.95 7.63
N VAL A 192 38.22 40.53 7.07
CA VAL A 192 38.37 39.18 6.48
C VAL A 192 38.36 38.10 7.56
N VAL A 193 39.08 38.32 8.67
CA VAL A 193 39.11 37.38 9.81
C VAL A 193 37.72 37.22 10.44
N ASP A 194 36.99 38.33 10.60
CA ASP A 194 35.62 38.33 11.11
C ASP A 194 34.67 37.60 10.15
N PHE A 195 34.81 37.82 8.85
CA PHE A 195 34.03 37.11 7.83
C PHE A 195 34.29 35.59 7.85
N VAL A 196 35.56 35.16 7.84
CA VAL A 196 35.93 33.73 7.87
C VAL A 196 35.43 33.09 9.17
N SER A 197 35.73 33.70 10.31
CA SER A 197 35.34 33.18 11.63
C SER A 197 33.82 33.13 11.79
N GLY A 198 33.11 34.17 11.34
CA GLY A 198 31.65 34.23 11.36
C GLY A 198 31.03 33.15 10.47
N SER A 199 31.55 32.99 9.25
CA SER A 199 31.06 31.99 8.29
C SER A 199 31.31 30.57 8.79
N LEU A 200 32.50 30.25 9.31
CA LEU A 200 32.80 28.94 9.89
C LEU A 200 31.89 28.61 11.08
N ARG A 201 31.63 29.58 11.97
CA ARG A 201 30.69 29.38 13.10
C ARG A 201 29.27 29.12 12.62
N ALA A 202 28.81 29.87 11.61
CA ALA A 202 27.48 29.71 11.04
C ALA A 202 27.32 28.35 10.35
N THR A 203 28.28 27.96 9.48
CA THR A 203 28.29 26.66 8.80
C THR A 203 28.37 25.51 9.81
N ALA A 204 29.20 25.62 10.85
CA ALA A 204 29.27 24.60 11.90
C ALA A 204 27.97 24.48 12.70
N ALA A 205 27.26 25.60 12.95
CA ALA A 205 25.96 25.59 13.61
C ALA A 205 24.87 24.97 12.73
N ALA A 206 24.83 25.30 11.44
CA ALA A 206 23.93 24.69 10.46
C ALA A 206 24.17 23.18 10.39
N ARG A 207 25.41 22.75 10.21
CA ARG A 207 25.80 21.34 10.17
C ARG A 207 25.37 20.57 11.41
N ARG A 208 25.58 21.12 12.61
CA ARG A 208 25.12 20.47 13.86
C ARG A 208 23.59 20.27 13.88
N ARG A 209 22.83 21.23 13.37
CA ARG A 209 21.36 21.11 13.28
C ARG A 209 20.95 20.05 12.26
N THR A 210 21.55 20.06 11.07
CA THR A 210 21.25 19.08 10.01
C THR A 210 21.63 17.66 10.44
N VAL A 211 22.78 17.47 11.10
CA VAL A 211 23.17 16.16 11.68
C VAL A 211 22.15 15.71 12.73
N ALA A 212 21.74 16.58 13.65
CA ALA A 212 20.76 16.21 14.67
C ALA A 212 19.39 15.81 14.06
N GLU A 213 18.94 16.51 13.02
CA GLU A 213 17.70 16.16 12.31
C GLU A 213 17.84 14.83 11.56
N ARG A 214 18.98 14.59 10.92
CA ARG A 214 19.30 13.32 10.25
C ARG A 214 19.31 12.16 11.24
N GLU A 215 19.97 12.32 12.39
CA GLU A 215 20.01 11.30 13.44
C GLU A 215 18.64 11.01 14.04
N ARG A 216 17.73 12.01 14.07
CA ARG A 216 16.34 11.81 14.48
C ARG A 216 15.54 11.05 13.43
N LEU A 217 15.73 11.34 12.15
CA LEU A 217 14.97 10.76 11.04
C LEU A 217 15.42 9.35 10.66
N ALA A 218 16.72 9.04 10.79
CA ALA A 218 17.29 7.76 10.35
C ALA A 218 16.62 6.52 11.00
N PRO A 219 16.32 6.50 12.32
CA PRO A 219 15.57 5.41 12.93
C PRO A 219 14.16 5.22 12.35
N GLU A 220 13.48 6.30 11.97
CA GLU A 220 12.14 6.25 11.38
C GLU A 220 12.18 5.63 9.97
N VAL A 221 13.19 5.99 9.17
CA VAL A 221 13.44 5.40 7.85
C VAL A 221 13.69 3.90 7.98
N GLU A 222 14.52 3.48 8.94
CA GLU A 222 14.81 2.06 9.14
C GLU A 222 13.61 1.26 9.67
N ALA A 223 12.84 1.83 10.59
CA ALA A 223 11.59 1.20 11.04
C ALA A 223 10.60 1.04 9.87
N SER A 224 10.46 2.08 9.04
CA SER A 224 9.61 2.06 7.84
C SER A 224 10.08 1.03 6.81
N LYS A 225 11.39 0.92 6.59
CA LYS A 225 12.00 -0.07 5.70
C LYS A 225 11.70 -1.51 6.15
N ARG A 226 11.90 -1.81 7.44
CA ARG A 226 11.59 -3.14 8.00
C ARG A 226 10.11 -3.48 7.84
N ASN A 227 9.22 -2.52 8.08
CA ASN A 227 7.79 -2.72 7.88
C ASN A 227 7.45 -3.01 6.41
N LEU A 228 8.07 -2.29 5.47
CA LEU A 228 7.90 -2.53 4.04
C LEU A 228 8.44 -3.90 3.61
N GLU A 229 9.59 -4.32 4.13
CA GLU A 229 10.19 -5.63 3.86
C GLU A 229 9.32 -6.78 4.39
N GLU A 230 8.75 -6.63 5.60
CA GLU A 230 7.81 -7.61 6.16
C GLU A 230 6.54 -7.71 5.31
N LEU A 231 5.96 -6.57 4.93
CA LEU A 231 4.82 -6.56 4.02
C LEU A 231 5.17 -7.18 2.66
N ARG A 232 6.36 -6.93 2.10
CA ARG A 232 6.83 -7.56 0.86
C ARG A 232 6.94 -9.08 0.98
N ARG A 233 7.38 -9.60 2.14
CA ARG A 233 7.45 -11.04 2.38
C ARG A 233 6.07 -11.69 2.47
N LEU A 234 5.11 -11.00 3.06
CA LEU A 234 3.73 -11.48 3.19
C LEU A 234 2.91 -11.30 1.91
N THR A 235 3.28 -10.33 1.08
CA THR A 235 2.55 -10.02 -0.15
C THR A 235 3.00 -10.94 -1.28
N THR A 236 2.11 -11.83 -1.70
CA THR A 236 2.33 -12.62 -2.91
C THR A 236 2.08 -11.76 -4.13
N LEU A 237 3.03 -11.75 -5.07
CA LEU A 237 2.92 -11.05 -6.35
C LEU A 237 2.06 -11.85 -7.33
N GLU A 238 0.91 -12.32 -6.88
CA GLU A 238 -0.07 -13.02 -7.69
C GLU A 238 -1.40 -12.29 -7.56
N GLU A 239 -2.05 -12.08 -8.69
CA GLU A 239 -3.38 -11.51 -8.75
C GLU A 239 -4.30 -12.45 -9.52
N THR A 240 -5.49 -12.61 -8.99
CA THR A 240 -6.57 -13.32 -9.65
C THR A 240 -7.48 -12.31 -10.35
N SER A 241 -7.89 -12.64 -11.56
CA SER A 241 -8.96 -11.95 -12.28
C SER A 241 -10.07 -12.94 -12.59
N VAL A 242 -11.32 -12.51 -12.42
CA VAL A 242 -12.48 -13.31 -12.83
C VAL A 242 -13.17 -12.61 -13.98
N LEU A 243 -13.29 -13.32 -15.10
CA LEU A 243 -13.92 -12.87 -16.32
C LEU A 243 -15.32 -13.45 -16.34
N VAL A 244 -16.33 -12.59 -16.29
CA VAL A 244 -17.74 -12.99 -16.36
C VAL A 244 -18.28 -12.53 -17.70
N THR A 245 -18.69 -13.48 -18.54
CA THR A 245 -19.30 -13.18 -19.84
C THR A 245 -20.81 -13.08 -19.66
N LEU A 246 -21.38 -11.91 -19.93
CA LEU A 246 -22.81 -11.63 -19.78
C LEU A 246 -23.48 -11.37 -21.12
N GLN A 247 -24.73 -11.80 -21.21
CA GLN A 247 -25.58 -11.52 -22.36
C GLN A 247 -27.00 -11.17 -21.89
N GLY A 248 -27.53 -10.06 -22.39
CA GLY A 248 -28.91 -9.63 -22.16
C GLY A 248 -29.84 -9.98 -23.30
N SER A 249 -31.14 -9.91 -23.03
CA SER A 249 -32.17 -9.93 -24.08
C SER A 249 -32.38 -8.54 -24.71
N ALA A 250 -31.98 -7.49 -24.00
CA ALA A 250 -32.02 -6.10 -24.42
C ALA A 250 -30.89 -5.33 -23.73
N ASP A 251 -30.58 -4.15 -24.25
CA ASP A 251 -29.55 -3.29 -23.67
C ASP A 251 -30.04 -2.70 -22.34
N GLY A 252 -29.15 -2.60 -21.36
CA GLY A 252 -29.49 -2.13 -20.03
C GLY A 252 -28.33 -2.19 -19.05
N THR A 253 -28.64 -2.38 -17.77
CA THR A 253 -27.65 -2.52 -16.69
C THR A 253 -27.98 -3.76 -15.87
N ALA A 254 -26.95 -4.50 -15.48
CA ALA A 254 -27.05 -5.64 -14.60
C ALA A 254 -26.16 -5.45 -13.37
N ASN A 255 -26.66 -5.86 -12.21
CA ASN A 255 -25.83 -5.98 -11.02
C ASN A 255 -25.31 -7.41 -10.95
N VAL A 256 -24.00 -7.54 -10.96
CA VAL A 256 -23.29 -8.81 -10.89
C VAL A 256 -22.77 -8.98 -9.48
N THR A 257 -23.09 -10.12 -8.88
CA THR A 257 -22.58 -10.52 -7.58
C THR A 257 -21.57 -11.63 -7.79
N LEU A 258 -20.34 -11.40 -7.35
CA LEU A 258 -19.25 -12.36 -7.40
C LEU A 258 -18.94 -12.82 -5.97
N THR A 259 -19.00 -14.12 -5.74
CA THR A 259 -18.68 -14.76 -4.47
C THR A 259 -17.51 -15.72 -4.64
N TYR A 260 -16.54 -15.66 -3.73
CA TYR A 260 -15.39 -16.57 -3.73
C TYR A 260 -14.84 -16.75 -2.32
N ALA A 261 -14.17 -17.87 -2.10
CA ALA A 261 -13.45 -18.17 -0.88
C ALA A 261 -11.97 -17.77 -1.02
N THR A 262 -11.42 -17.21 0.05
CA THR A 262 -10.00 -16.85 0.15
C THR A 262 -9.48 -17.29 1.52
N PRO A 263 -8.31 -17.96 1.60
CA PRO A 263 -7.60 -18.15 2.86
C PRO A 263 -7.05 -16.80 3.37
N GLY A 264 -6.44 -16.82 4.55
CA GLY A 264 -5.82 -15.63 5.15
C GLY A 264 -6.82 -14.77 5.93
N ALA A 265 -7.90 -15.35 6.41
CA ALA A 265 -8.79 -14.70 7.37
C ALA A 265 -9.30 -15.72 8.38
N THR A 266 -9.36 -15.29 9.63
CA THR A 266 -9.87 -16.10 10.74
C THR A 266 -10.57 -15.18 11.73
N TRP A 267 -11.44 -15.76 12.55
CA TRP A 267 -12.09 -15.04 13.63
C TRP A 267 -12.18 -15.89 14.89
N GLU A 268 -12.18 -15.22 16.04
CA GLU A 268 -12.40 -15.86 17.35
C GLU A 268 -13.40 -15.06 18.19
N PRO A 269 -14.27 -15.75 18.95
CA PRO A 269 -15.12 -15.09 19.92
C PRO A 269 -14.31 -14.70 21.16
N MET A 270 -14.48 -13.48 21.63
CA MET A 270 -13.98 -13.01 22.91
C MET A 270 -15.14 -12.58 23.79
N HIS A 271 -15.11 -12.96 25.06
CA HIS A 271 -16.20 -12.67 25.99
C HIS A 271 -15.67 -11.94 27.22
N GLU A 272 -16.36 -10.88 27.62
CA GLU A 272 -16.13 -10.16 28.86
C GLU A 272 -17.33 -10.36 29.78
N LEU A 273 -17.11 -10.97 30.95
CA LEU A 273 -18.12 -11.17 31.97
C LEU A 273 -17.92 -10.15 33.09
N ARG A 274 -18.93 -9.34 33.37
CA ARG A 274 -18.94 -8.39 34.49
C ARG A 274 -20.02 -8.78 35.49
N ALA A 275 -19.62 -8.88 36.76
CA ALA A 275 -20.54 -9.10 37.87
C ALA A 275 -20.31 -8.05 38.94
N GLU A 276 -21.38 -7.44 39.44
CA GLU A 276 -21.34 -6.42 40.49
C GLU A 276 -21.75 -7.05 41.82
N SER A 277 -20.93 -6.89 42.87
CA SER A 277 -21.29 -7.39 44.21
C SER A 277 -22.57 -6.76 44.77
N ALA A 278 -22.94 -5.58 44.30
CA ALA A 278 -24.18 -4.89 44.67
C ALA A 278 -25.44 -5.52 44.05
N LYS A 279 -25.30 -6.34 42.99
CA LYS A 279 -26.40 -7.04 42.31
C LYS A 279 -26.05 -8.52 42.10
N PRO A 280 -26.04 -9.33 43.18
CA PRO A 280 -25.53 -10.70 43.16
C PRO A 280 -26.32 -11.67 42.26
N SER A 281 -27.50 -11.28 41.78
CA SER A 281 -28.35 -12.06 40.87
C SER A 281 -28.22 -11.67 39.39
N THR A 282 -27.34 -10.73 39.04
CA THR A 282 -27.17 -10.25 37.65
C THR A 282 -25.71 -10.27 37.23
N ALA A 283 -25.44 -10.76 36.01
CA ALA A 283 -24.15 -10.65 35.35
C ALA A 283 -24.35 -10.16 33.91
N GLU A 284 -23.44 -9.31 33.43
CA GLU A 284 -23.40 -8.80 32.07
C GLU A 284 -22.34 -9.56 31.27
N LEU A 285 -22.73 -10.13 30.13
CA LEU A 285 -21.84 -10.80 29.21
C LEU A 285 -21.75 -10.00 27.91
N THR A 286 -20.60 -9.36 27.68
CA THR A 286 -20.31 -8.70 26.41
C THR A 286 -19.54 -9.66 25.52
N SER A 287 -20.01 -9.84 24.29
CA SER A 287 -19.35 -10.71 23.31
C SER A 287 -18.78 -9.88 22.17
N PHE A 288 -17.55 -10.18 21.82
CA PHE A 288 -16.79 -9.58 20.74
C PHE A 288 -16.40 -10.66 19.74
N ALA A 289 -16.19 -10.28 18.49
CA ALA A 289 -15.55 -11.11 17.48
C ALA A 289 -14.27 -10.41 17.06
N VAL A 290 -13.13 -11.07 17.27
CA VAL A 290 -11.84 -10.58 16.79
C VAL A 290 -11.57 -11.21 15.44
N VAL A 291 -11.38 -10.37 14.43
CA VAL A 291 -11.10 -10.80 13.07
C VAL A 291 -9.65 -10.48 12.75
N THR A 292 -8.92 -11.48 12.30
CA THR A 292 -7.55 -11.32 11.78
C THR A 292 -7.57 -11.63 10.29
N GLN A 293 -6.99 -10.74 9.49
CA GLN A 293 -7.02 -10.83 8.03
C GLN A 293 -5.66 -10.44 7.43
N THR A 294 -5.23 -11.24 6.46
CA THR A 294 -4.07 -11.04 5.60
C THR A 294 -4.44 -11.20 4.11
N THR A 295 -5.74 -11.14 3.76
CA THR A 295 -6.22 -11.35 2.39
C THR A 295 -5.84 -10.22 1.42
N GLY A 296 -5.31 -9.10 1.90
CA GLY A 296 -4.93 -7.95 1.06
C GLY A 296 -6.13 -7.21 0.45
N GLU A 297 -7.35 -7.49 0.93
CA GLU A 297 -8.57 -6.86 0.44
C GLU A 297 -9.13 -5.87 1.45
N ASP A 298 -9.70 -4.76 0.96
CA ASP A 298 -10.36 -3.80 1.83
C ASP A 298 -11.80 -4.20 2.13
N TRP A 299 -12.07 -4.57 3.39
CA TRP A 299 -13.41 -4.92 3.89
C TRP A 299 -14.14 -3.72 4.53
N ASN A 300 -13.67 -2.50 4.30
CA ASN A 300 -14.29 -1.30 4.85
C ASN A 300 -15.78 -1.18 4.46
N ARG A 301 -16.62 -1.08 5.49
CA ARG A 301 -18.09 -0.98 5.40
C ARG A 301 -18.74 -2.22 4.74
N ALA A 302 -18.08 -3.38 4.73
CA ALA A 302 -18.71 -4.65 4.39
C ALA A 302 -19.51 -5.17 5.58
N GLU A 303 -20.62 -5.86 5.32
CA GLU A 303 -21.33 -6.62 6.34
C GLU A 303 -20.49 -7.84 6.72
N LEU A 304 -20.06 -7.92 7.98
CA LEU A 304 -19.33 -9.07 8.50
C LEU A 304 -20.29 -10.05 9.17
N SER A 305 -20.13 -11.32 8.82
CA SER A 305 -20.82 -12.44 9.46
C SER A 305 -19.78 -13.48 9.87
N PHE A 306 -20.03 -14.15 10.98
CA PHE A 306 -19.08 -15.07 11.61
C PHE A 306 -19.69 -16.46 11.69
N SER A 307 -18.98 -17.44 11.12
CA SER A 307 -19.40 -18.83 11.16
C SER A 307 -18.53 -19.61 12.13
N THR A 308 -19.15 -20.24 13.13
CA THR A 308 -18.49 -21.21 14.03
C THR A 308 -18.39 -22.59 13.41
N GLN A 309 -19.03 -22.81 12.26
CA GLN A 309 -18.88 -24.05 11.50
C GLN A 309 -17.55 -24.01 10.75
N SER A 310 -16.70 -25.00 11.01
CA SER A 310 -15.60 -25.32 10.10
C SER A 310 -16.22 -25.96 8.85
N ALA A 311 -16.14 -25.29 7.70
CA ALA A 311 -16.65 -25.84 6.44
C ALA A 311 -15.89 -27.12 5.99
N SER A 312 -14.77 -27.41 6.65
CA SER A 312 -13.82 -28.47 6.34
C SER A 312 -13.89 -29.67 7.30
N ASP A 313 -14.64 -29.58 8.41
CA ASP A 313 -14.74 -30.69 9.37
C ASP A 313 -15.89 -31.63 8.99
N PRO A 314 -15.65 -32.95 8.84
CA PRO A 314 -16.73 -33.91 8.82
C PRO A 314 -17.48 -33.81 10.15
N ASP A 315 -18.81 -33.91 10.06
CA ASP A 315 -19.80 -33.82 11.15
C ASP A 315 -19.41 -34.70 12.35
N ARG A 316 -18.51 -34.21 13.21
CA ARG A 316 -18.05 -34.92 14.40
C ARG A 316 -18.79 -34.32 15.57
N ILE A 317 -19.69 -35.11 16.14
CA ILE A 317 -20.46 -34.74 17.33
C ILE A 317 -19.46 -34.31 18.42
N PRO A 318 -19.50 -33.05 18.89
CA PRO A 318 -18.60 -32.59 19.92
C PRO A 318 -18.87 -33.34 21.23
N GLU A 319 -17.82 -33.79 21.90
CA GLU A 319 -17.94 -34.31 23.26
C GLU A 319 -18.20 -33.11 24.19
N LEU A 320 -19.38 -33.09 24.82
CA LEU A 320 -19.76 -32.04 25.76
C LEU A 320 -18.92 -32.15 27.03
N GLU A 321 -17.97 -31.25 27.23
CA GLU A 321 -17.30 -31.09 28.52
C GLU A 321 -18.29 -30.49 29.54
N MET A 322 -18.44 -31.14 30.70
CA MET A 322 -19.31 -30.67 31.77
C MET A 322 -18.71 -29.41 32.43
N LEU A 323 -19.37 -28.27 32.28
CA LEU A 323 -19.13 -27.08 33.09
C LEU A 323 -19.92 -27.20 34.40
N ALA A 324 -19.25 -27.61 35.48
CA ALA A 324 -19.84 -27.65 36.82
C ALA A 324 -19.46 -26.40 37.63
N LEU A 325 -20.45 -25.77 38.26
CA LEU A 325 -20.27 -24.72 39.26
C LEU A 325 -20.44 -25.35 40.65
N GLY A 326 -19.33 -25.66 41.34
CA GLY A 326 -19.34 -26.29 42.67
C GLY A 326 -18.17 -27.27 42.88
N GLN A 327 -18.10 -27.93 44.04
CA GLN A 327 -17.13 -29.02 44.25
C GLN A 327 -17.56 -30.27 43.49
N THR A 328 -16.85 -30.60 42.43
CA THR A 328 -16.93 -31.88 41.75
C THR A 328 -15.99 -32.89 42.41
N GLU A 329 -16.47 -34.09 42.72
CA GLU A 329 -15.58 -35.20 43.05
C GLU A 329 -14.77 -35.58 41.80
N GLU A 330 -13.45 -35.61 41.93
CA GLU A 330 -12.53 -35.88 40.82
C GLU A 330 -12.56 -37.36 40.43
N ALA A 331 -13.29 -37.69 39.37
CA ALA A 331 -13.01 -38.90 38.61
C ALA A 331 -11.76 -38.64 37.76
N THR A 332 -10.58 -39.01 38.26
CA THR A 332 -9.34 -38.89 37.49
C THR A 332 -9.41 -39.83 36.29
N ARG A 333 -9.56 -39.27 35.09
CA ARG A 333 -9.30 -39.97 33.84
C ARG A 333 -8.21 -39.20 33.10
N SER A 334 -7.06 -39.83 32.92
CA SER A 334 -5.94 -39.25 32.17
C SER A 334 -6.30 -39.19 30.69
N VAL A 335 -6.76 -38.02 30.25
CA VAL A 335 -6.83 -37.68 28.82
C VAL A 335 -5.50 -37.03 28.47
N THR A 336 -4.72 -37.68 27.60
CA THR A 336 -3.52 -37.09 27.03
C THR A 336 -3.95 -35.91 26.15
N LYS A 337 -3.92 -34.71 26.73
CA LYS A 337 -4.19 -33.45 26.04
C LYS A 337 -3.17 -33.27 24.93
N ARG A 338 -3.59 -33.48 23.69
CA ARG A 338 -2.73 -33.25 22.51
C ARG A 338 -3.19 -31.95 21.84
N GLU A 339 -2.43 -30.90 22.18
CA GLU A 339 -2.20 -29.64 21.47
C GLU A 339 -3.41 -28.73 21.22
N THR A 340 -3.25 -27.47 21.65
CA THR A 340 -4.21 -26.37 21.48
C THR A 340 -4.49 -26.12 20.00
N SER A 341 -5.73 -25.72 19.69
CA SER A 341 -6.19 -25.38 18.33
C SER A 341 -5.24 -24.44 17.59
N PHE A 342 -4.58 -23.52 18.30
CA PHE A 342 -3.54 -22.65 17.77
C PHE A 342 -2.32 -23.43 17.25
N HIS A 343 -1.78 -24.38 18.02
CA HIS A 343 -0.67 -25.21 17.59
C HIS A 343 -1.04 -26.13 16.43
N ARG A 344 -2.27 -26.65 16.40
CA ARG A 344 -2.76 -27.47 15.27
C ARG A 344 -2.99 -26.64 14.00
N ALA A 345 -3.55 -25.45 14.11
CA ALA A 345 -3.73 -24.54 12.98
C ALA A 345 -2.38 -24.04 12.45
N GLN A 346 -1.45 -23.72 13.36
CA GLN A 346 -0.08 -23.34 13.00
C GLN A 346 0.71 -24.51 12.41
N GLN A 347 0.56 -25.74 12.94
CA GLN A 347 1.14 -26.95 12.34
C GLN A 347 0.53 -27.25 10.98
N ALA A 348 -0.79 -27.21 10.83
CA ALA A 348 -1.44 -27.43 9.54
C ALA A 348 -0.98 -26.39 8.51
N TYR A 349 -0.91 -25.12 8.88
CA TYR A 349 -0.32 -24.06 8.05
C TYR A 349 1.14 -24.34 7.68
N THR A 350 1.96 -24.75 8.66
CA THR A 350 3.39 -25.03 8.44
C THR A 350 3.61 -26.29 7.59
N GLU A 351 2.84 -27.35 7.82
CA GLU A 351 2.88 -28.61 7.10
C GLU A 351 2.38 -28.45 5.67
N GLN A 352 1.29 -27.72 5.46
CA GLN A 352 0.75 -27.42 4.13
C GLN A 352 1.74 -26.56 3.34
N ASN A 353 2.35 -25.55 3.96
CA ASN A 353 3.41 -24.75 3.34
C ASN A 353 4.67 -25.58 3.06
N MET A 354 5.09 -26.49 3.96
CA MET A 354 6.24 -27.37 3.71
C MET A 354 5.98 -28.38 2.59
N HIS A 355 4.78 -28.96 2.52
CA HIS A 355 4.42 -29.90 1.46
C HIS A 355 4.36 -29.21 0.09
N TRP A 356 3.83 -27.99 0.05
CA TRP A 356 3.78 -27.16 -1.14
C TRP A 356 5.18 -26.71 -1.59
N ASN A 357 6.02 -26.25 -0.66
CA ASN A 357 7.41 -25.90 -0.95
C ASN A 357 8.20 -27.11 -1.47
N ARG A 358 7.96 -28.32 -0.94
CA ARG A 358 8.63 -29.54 -1.41
C ARG A 358 8.17 -29.99 -2.80
N MET A 359 6.90 -29.78 -3.15
CA MET A 359 6.38 -30.06 -4.50
C MET A 359 6.89 -29.06 -5.53
N ASN A 360 7.06 -27.79 -5.14
CA ASN A 360 7.51 -26.72 -6.03
C ASN A 360 9.03 -26.54 -6.09
N GLN A 361 9.77 -27.20 -5.20
CA GLN A 361 11.25 -27.27 -5.23
C GLN A 361 11.77 -28.61 -5.76
N ALA A 362 10.91 -29.51 -6.26
CA ALA A 362 11.38 -30.73 -6.91
C ALA A 362 12.18 -30.34 -8.18
N PRO A 363 13.50 -30.62 -8.24
CA PRO A 363 14.24 -30.40 -9.47
C PRO A 363 13.75 -31.41 -10.50
N SER A 364 13.33 -30.91 -11.66
CA SER A 364 13.17 -31.70 -12.89
C SER A 364 14.47 -32.40 -13.26
#